data_AF-Q9YE68-F1
#
_entry.id   AF-Q9YE68-F1
#
_cell.length_a   1.000
_cell.length_b   1.000
_cell.length_c   1.000
_cell.angle_alpha   90.00
_cell.angle_beta   90.00
_cell.angle_gamma   90.00
#
_symmetry.space_group_name_H-M   'P 1'
#
loop_
_entity.id
_entity.type
_entity.pdbx_description
1 polymer ?
#
loop_
_entity_poly.entity_id
_entity_poly.type
_entity_poly.pdbx_seq_one_letter_code
_entity_poly.pdbx_strand_id
1 'polypeptide(L)'
;MVSISSLKPHEEVEDDRLELLLDDIRRRRLVVKPILVDAKTLVILDGHHRFNALKILGARYAPAVLVDYDSPCVSVGSWREGVSVSKEEVRRRGVEGKLYPPRTSRHRVCFEIPDVNAGLEELVGDGLGAGEHDGGL
;
A
#
# COMPACT_ATOMS: atom_id res chain seq x y z
N MET A 1 8.81 -6.00 -4.69
CA MET A 1 8.75 -4.57 -4.36
C MET A 1 8.02 -3.82 -5.47
N VAL A 2 7.21 -2.83 -5.13
CA VAL A 2 6.53 -1.93 -6.09
C VAL A 2 6.85 -0.49 -5.72
N SER A 3 7.04 0.38 -6.72
CA SER A 3 7.27 1.82 -6.48
C SER A 3 6.07 2.44 -5.76
N ILE A 4 6.30 3.11 -4.63
CA ILE A 4 5.22 3.74 -3.85
C ILE A 4 4.48 4.79 -4.68
N SER A 5 5.16 5.57 -5.52
CA SER A 5 4.52 6.60 -6.34
C SER A 5 3.58 6.04 -7.41
N SER A 6 3.65 4.73 -7.70
CA SER A 6 2.78 4.08 -8.69
C SER A 6 1.47 3.54 -8.09
N LEU A 7 1.43 3.36 -6.77
CA LEU A 7 0.29 2.81 -6.05
C LEU A 7 -0.81 3.85 -5.89
N LYS A 8 -2.06 3.41 -6.06
CA LYS A 8 -3.24 4.27 -6.08
C LYS A 8 -4.19 3.90 -4.94
N PRO A 9 -4.29 4.69 -3.87
CA PRO A 9 -5.28 4.44 -2.83
C PRO A 9 -6.68 4.75 -3.38
N HIS A 10 -7.68 3.97 -2.97
CA HIS A 10 -9.10 4.26 -3.21
C HIS A 10 -9.88 4.58 -1.93
N GLU A 11 -9.21 4.59 -0.78
CA GLU A 11 -9.80 4.82 0.55
C GLU A 11 -8.87 5.69 1.38
N GLU A 12 -9.46 6.56 2.21
CA GLU A 12 -8.78 7.35 3.23
C GLU A 12 -8.27 6.47 4.39
N VAL A 13 -7.44 7.05 5.24
CA VAL A 13 -6.93 6.41 6.46
C VAL A 13 -7.51 7.06 7.70
N GLU A 14 -7.37 6.37 8.82
CA GLU A 14 -7.70 6.89 10.14
C GLU A 14 -6.40 7.35 10.78
N ASP A 15 -6.31 8.62 11.18
CA ASP A 15 -5.07 9.25 11.65
C ASP A 15 -4.48 8.52 12.86
N ASP A 16 -5.27 8.22 13.89
CA ASP A 16 -4.81 7.47 15.08
C ASP A 16 -4.18 6.12 14.71
N ARG A 17 -4.78 5.41 13.75
CA ARG A 17 -4.27 4.11 13.31
C ARG A 17 -3.02 4.25 12.44
N LEU A 18 -2.93 5.33 11.67
CA LEU A 18 -1.74 5.66 10.89
C LEU A 18 -0.57 6.00 11.82
N GLU A 19 -0.78 6.80 12.86
CA GLU A 19 0.22 7.17 13.85
C GLU A 19 0.76 5.94 14.59
N LEU A 20 -0.13 5.07 15.09
CA LEU A 20 0.26 3.82 15.75
C LEU A 20 1.13 2.94 14.84
N LEU A 21 0.78 2.85 13.55
CA LEU A 21 1.52 2.07 12.58
C LEU A 21 2.88 2.70 12.23
N LEU A 22 2.93 4.03 12.07
CA LEU A 22 4.17 4.77 11.86
C LEU A 22 5.16 4.51 13.00
N ASP A 23 4.69 4.58 14.24
CA ASP A 23 5.53 4.35 15.40
C ASP A 23 5.98 2.90 15.51
N ASP A 24 5.12 1.93 15.19
CA ASP A 24 5.51 0.52 15.13
C ASP A 24 6.61 0.27 14.09
N ILE A 25 6.44 0.75 12.87
CA ILE A 25 7.43 0.60 11.80
C ILE A 25 8.74 1.30 12.17
N ARG A 26 8.70 2.49 12.77
CA ARG A 26 9.91 3.21 13.22
C ARG A 26 10.68 2.44 14.28
N ARG A 27 9.97 1.91 15.29
CA ARG A 27 10.60 1.15 16.39
C ARG A 27 11.18 -0.17 15.90
N ARG A 28 10.43 -0.90 15.07
CA ARG A 28 10.81 -2.24 14.60
C ARG A 28 11.74 -2.22 13.39
N ARG A 29 11.81 -1.07 12.68
CA ARG A 29 12.50 -0.93 11.39
C ARG A 29 12.04 -1.96 10.36
N LEU A 30 10.76 -2.35 10.41
CA LEU A 30 10.24 -3.53 9.70
C LEU A 30 8.78 -3.33 9.26
N VAL A 31 8.46 -3.79 8.07
CA VAL A 31 7.10 -3.98 7.56
C VAL A 31 6.82 -5.48 7.43
N VAL A 32 5.97 -6.00 8.31
CA VAL A 32 5.66 -7.44 8.38
C VAL A 32 4.76 -7.89 7.23
N LYS A 33 3.72 -7.12 6.89
CA LYS A 33 2.69 -7.50 5.92
C LYS A 33 2.79 -6.67 4.63
N PRO A 34 2.62 -7.27 3.43
CA PRO A 34 2.65 -6.57 2.15
C PRO A 34 1.34 -5.86 1.82
N ILE A 35 1.38 -4.81 1.01
CA ILE A 35 0.20 -4.16 0.45
C ILE A 35 -0.44 -5.09 -0.59
N LEU A 36 -1.74 -5.34 -0.51
CA LEU A 36 -2.46 -6.10 -1.55
C LEU A 36 -2.86 -5.14 -2.67
N VAL A 37 -2.54 -5.48 -3.92
CA VAL A 37 -2.65 -4.55 -5.05
C VAL A 37 -3.29 -5.24 -6.26
N ASP A 38 -4.22 -4.56 -6.93
CA ASP A 38 -4.71 -4.98 -8.23
C ASP A 38 -3.60 -4.83 -9.28
N ALA A 39 -3.17 -5.96 -9.84
CA ALA A 39 -2.05 -6.03 -10.78
C ALA A 39 -2.25 -5.17 -12.04
N LYS A 40 -3.51 -4.96 -12.47
CA LYS A 40 -3.82 -4.24 -13.71
C LYS A 40 -3.76 -2.72 -13.54
N THR A 41 -4.20 -2.20 -12.39
CA THR A 41 -4.40 -0.75 -12.18
C THR A 41 -3.45 -0.15 -11.14
N LEU A 42 -2.77 -1.00 -10.36
CA LEU A 42 -2.01 -0.63 -9.17
C LEU A 42 -2.84 0.03 -8.07
N VAL A 43 -4.16 -0.21 -8.08
CA VAL A 43 -5.04 0.20 -6.99
C VAL A 43 -4.81 -0.68 -5.76
N ILE A 44 -4.66 -0.03 -4.62
CA ILE A 44 -4.44 -0.70 -3.33
C ILE A 44 -5.75 -1.35 -2.90
N LEU A 45 -5.77 -2.66 -2.73
CA LEU A 45 -6.95 -3.39 -2.25
C LEU A 45 -6.96 -3.50 -0.72
N ASP A 46 -5.78 -3.64 -0.11
CA ASP A 46 -5.61 -3.65 1.35
C ASP A 46 -4.25 -3.08 1.73
N GLY A 47 -4.21 -2.33 2.84
CA GLY A 47 -2.98 -1.75 3.37
C GLY A 47 -2.79 -0.25 3.16
N HIS A 48 -3.88 0.54 3.07
CA HIS A 48 -3.82 2.01 2.91
C HIS A 48 -3.04 2.71 4.03
N HIS A 49 -3.19 2.28 5.30
CA HIS A 49 -2.35 2.80 6.39
C HIS A 49 -0.88 2.49 6.18
N ARG A 50 -0.53 1.28 5.71
CA ARG A 50 0.86 0.89 5.42
C ARG A 50 1.45 1.71 4.28
N PHE A 51 0.69 1.91 3.22
CA PHE A 51 1.06 2.80 2.12
C PHE A 51 1.36 4.22 2.61
N ASN A 52 0.45 4.84 3.37
CA ASN A 52 0.63 6.19 3.88
C ASN A 52 1.78 6.28 4.87
N ALA A 53 1.93 5.30 5.77
CA ALA A 53 3.04 5.24 6.71
C ALA A 53 4.38 5.19 5.99
N LEU A 54 4.51 4.30 5.01
CA LEU A 54 5.72 4.18 4.19
C LEU A 54 6.03 5.47 3.43
N LYS A 55 5.01 6.11 2.87
CA LYS A 55 5.17 7.38 2.15
C LYS A 55 5.67 8.50 3.07
N ILE A 56 5.14 8.59 4.29
CA ILE A 56 5.59 9.54 5.33
C ILE A 56 7.03 9.23 5.78
N LEU A 57 7.39 7.95 5.86
CA LEU A 57 8.75 7.51 6.21
C LEU A 57 9.77 7.66 5.08
N GLY A 58 9.38 8.22 3.93
CA GLY A 58 10.27 8.44 2.80
C GLY A 58 10.61 7.19 2.01
N ALA A 59 9.81 6.12 2.14
CA ALA A 59 10.01 4.91 1.36
C ALA A 59 9.80 5.17 -0.14
N ARG A 60 10.68 4.62 -0.97
CA ARG A 60 10.56 4.60 -2.44
C ARG A 60 9.79 3.38 -2.93
N TYR A 61 9.88 2.29 -2.19
CA TYR A 61 9.27 1.02 -2.51
C TYR A 61 8.37 0.51 -1.38
N ALA A 62 7.39 -0.29 -1.74
CA ALA A 62 6.58 -1.06 -0.80
C ALA A 62 6.65 -2.55 -1.14
N PRO A 63 6.66 -3.44 -0.13
CA PRO A 63 6.38 -4.84 -0.37
C PRO A 63 4.90 -4.97 -0.74
N ALA A 64 4.62 -5.65 -1.85
CA ALA A 64 3.27 -5.78 -2.37
C ALA A 64 3.00 -7.17 -2.93
N VAL A 65 1.77 -7.64 -2.77
CA VAL A 65 1.23 -8.83 -3.43
C VAL A 65 0.30 -8.34 -4.53
N LEU A 66 0.68 -8.60 -5.78
CA LEU A 66 -0.11 -8.25 -6.94
C LEU A 66 -1.06 -9.41 -7.24
N VAL A 67 -2.35 -9.11 -7.36
CA VAL A 67 -3.38 -10.08 -7.69
C VAL A 67 -4.13 -9.68 -8.95
N ASP A 68 -4.60 -10.66 -9.71
CA ASP A 68 -5.65 -10.41 -10.69
C ASP A 68 -6.95 -10.13 -9.94
N TYR A 69 -7.31 -8.85 -9.81
CA TYR A 69 -8.47 -8.46 -9.05
C TYR A 69 -9.78 -8.95 -9.67
N ASP A 70 -9.81 -9.28 -10.96
CA ASP A 70 -10.99 -9.85 -11.61
C ASP A 70 -11.20 -11.33 -11.28
N SER A 71 -10.16 -12.00 -10.77
CA SER A 71 -10.24 -13.40 -10.34
C SER A 71 -11.37 -13.61 -9.31
N PRO A 72 -12.12 -14.72 -9.40
CA PRO A 72 -13.11 -15.09 -8.38
C PRO A 72 -12.47 -15.36 -7.01
N CYS A 73 -11.16 -15.57 -6.95
CA CYS A 73 -10.42 -15.69 -5.70
C CYS A 73 -10.40 -14.38 -4.89
N VAL A 74 -10.62 -13.23 -5.53
CA VAL A 74 -10.71 -11.93 -4.85
C VAL A 74 -12.15 -11.46 -4.85
N SER A 75 -12.68 -11.16 -3.68
CA SER A 75 -14.02 -10.58 -3.51
C SER A 75 -13.93 -9.26 -2.75
N VAL A 76 -14.92 -8.40 -2.97
CA VAL A 76 -15.07 -7.13 -2.25
C VAL A 76 -16.49 -7.02 -1.72
N GLY A 77 -16.61 -6.48 -0.51
CA GLY A 77 -17.87 -6.05 0.07
C GLY A 77 -17.66 -4.79 0.90
N SER A 78 -18.62 -4.50 1.78
CA SER A 78 -18.56 -3.36 2.69
C SER A 78 -18.41 -3.81 4.14
N TRP A 79 -17.83 -2.94 4.97
CA TRP A 79 -17.88 -3.07 6.44
C TRP A 79 -19.19 -2.56 7.04
N ARG A 80 -19.91 -1.71 6.30
CA ARG A 80 -21.12 -1.00 6.74
C ARG A 80 -22.35 -1.62 6.08
N GLU A 81 -23.40 -1.83 6.86
CA GLU A 81 -24.70 -2.22 6.32
C GLU A 81 -25.25 -1.15 5.37
N GLY A 82 -25.95 -1.59 4.32
CA GLY A 82 -26.54 -0.69 3.31
C GLY A 82 -25.55 -0.06 2.34
N VAL A 83 -24.24 -0.29 2.48
CA VAL A 83 -23.23 0.18 1.53
C VAL A 83 -22.83 -0.96 0.60
N SER A 84 -22.95 -0.73 -0.71
CA SER A 84 -22.45 -1.63 -1.74
C SER A 84 -21.13 -1.13 -2.31
N VAL A 85 -20.18 -2.04 -2.49
CA VAL A 85 -18.87 -1.76 -3.08
C VAL A 85 -18.63 -2.78 -4.19
N SER A 86 -18.26 -2.31 -5.37
CA SER A 86 -17.92 -3.16 -6.51
C SER A 86 -16.44 -3.01 -6.88
N LYS A 87 -15.89 -4.00 -7.59
CA LYS A 87 -14.50 -3.97 -8.05
C LYS A 87 -14.24 -2.81 -9.01
N GLU A 88 -15.20 -2.55 -9.89
CA GLU A 88 -15.17 -1.46 -10.86
C GLU A 88 -15.09 -0.11 -10.15
N GLU A 89 -15.91 0.10 -9.12
CA GLU A 89 -15.92 1.35 -8.37
C GLU A 89 -14.64 1.54 -7.55
N VAL A 90 -14.10 0.48 -6.93
CA VAL A 90 -12.79 0.50 -6.26
C VAL A 90 -11.70 0.95 -7.22
N ARG A 91 -11.63 0.34 -8.42
CA ARG A 91 -10.66 0.72 -9.45
C ARG A 91 -10.84 2.17 -9.89
N ARG A 92 -12.07 2.56 -10.22
CA ARG A 92 -12.40 3.90 -10.68
C ARG A 92 -11.95 4.95 -9.68
N ARG A 93 -12.27 4.76 -8.40
CA ARG A 93 -11.86 5.69 -7.33
C ARG A 93 -10.36 5.78 -7.15
N GLY A 94 -9.66 4.65 -7.19
CA GLY A 94 -8.20 4.64 -7.12
C GLY A 94 -7.56 5.37 -8.30
N VAL A 95 -8.06 5.15 -9.53
CA VAL A 95 -7.55 5.81 -10.74
C VAL A 95 -7.88 7.31 -10.74
N GLU A 96 -9.09 7.70 -10.34
CA GLU A 96 -9.51 9.11 -10.29
C GLU A 96 -9.03 9.88 -9.06
N GLY A 97 -8.50 9.19 -8.04
CA GLY A 97 -8.13 9.80 -6.75
C GLY A 97 -9.32 10.25 -5.90
N LYS A 98 -10.53 9.73 -6.15
CA LYS A 98 -11.76 10.06 -5.40
C LYS A 98 -12.00 9.06 -4.27
N LEU A 99 -11.27 9.24 -3.18
CA LEU A 99 -11.23 8.28 -2.09
C LEU A 99 -12.59 8.06 -1.42
N TYR A 100 -12.80 6.84 -0.94
CA TYR A 100 -13.84 6.54 0.03
C TYR A 100 -13.44 7.01 1.44
N PRO A 101 -14.41 7.28 2.33
CA PRO A 101 -14.15 7.37 3.76
C PRO A 101 -13.50 6.08 4.30
N PRO A 102 -12.81 6.12 5.44
CA PRO A 102 -12.14 4.94 5.99
C PRO A 102 -13.09 3.77 6.27
N ARG A 103 -12.58 2.56 6.09
CA ARG A 103 -13.28 1.27 6.27
C ARG A 103 -14.56 1.18 5.45
N THR A 104 -14.48 1.55 4.18
CA THR A 104 -15.62 1.40 3.26
C THR A 104 -15.57 0.04 2.56
N SER A 105 -14.40 -0.34 2.06
CA SER A 105 -14.20 -1.59 1.32
C SER A 105 -13.60 -2.70 2.19
N ARG A 106 -14.09 -3.92 2.01
CA ARG A 106 -13.54 -5.12 2.63
C ARG A 106 -13.21 -6.15 1.57
N HIS A 107 -11.92 -6.33 1.32
CA HIS A 107 -11.43 -7.35 0.41
C HIS A 107 -11.22 -8.69 1.13
N ARG A 108 -11.51 -9.79 0.43
CA ARG A 108 -11.16 -11.14 0.86
C ARG A 108 -10.49 -11.87 -0.30
N VAL A 109 -9.47 -12.65 0.03
CA VAL A 109 -8.73 -13.50 -0.90
C VAL A 109 -8.85 -14.96 -0.49
N CYS A 110 -8.76 -15.87 -1.45
CA CYS A 110 -8.84 -17.32 -1.23
C CYS A 110 -7.50 -17.98 -0.83
N PHE A 111 -6.50 -17.17 -0.47
CA PHE A 111 -5.16 -17.62 -0.08
C PHE A 111 -4.66 -16.80 1.12
N GLU A 112 -3.63 -17.31 1.80
CA GLU A 112 -2.99 -16.57 2.89
C GLU A 112 -2.01 -15.53 2.35
N ILE A 113 -2.15 -14.28 2.84
CA ILE A 113 -1.19 -13.23 2.51
C ILE A 113 0.07 -13.45 3.35
N PRO A 114 1.23 -13.76 2.73
CA PRO A 114 2.44 -14.10 3.46
C PRO A 114 2.99 -12.91 4.23
N ASP A 115 3.71 -13.20 5.31
CA ASP A 115 4.60 -12.21 5.91
C ASP A 115 5.81 -12.00 5.00
N VAL A 116 6.19 -10.74 4.84
CA VAL A 116 7.33 -10.32 4.01
C VAL A 116 8.52 -9.88 4.84
N ASN A 117 8.29 -9.40 6.07
CA ASN A 117 9.33 -8.92 6.99
C ASN A 117 10.36 -8.02 6.28
N ALA A 118 9.86 -7.03 5.55
CA ALA A 118 10.66 -6.11 4.76
C ALA A 118 11.30 -5.04 5.65
N GLY A 119 12.62 -4.86 5.57
CA GLY A 119 13.36 -3.87 6.37
C GLY A 119 13.03 -2.45 5.93
N LEU A 120 13.02 -1.47 6.83
CA LEU A 120 12.68 -0.09 6.42
C LEU A 120 13.74 0.51 5.50
N GLU A 121 15.01 0.16 5.71
CA GLU A 121 16.17 0.64 4.96
C GLU A 121 16.07 0.25 3.47
N GLU A 122 15.74 -1.01 3.18
CA GLU A 122 15.56 -1.47 1.79
C GLU A 122 14.38 -0.79 1.08
N LEU A 123 13.36 -0.34 1.83
CA LEU A 123 12.17 0.31 1.29
C LEU A 123 12.40 1.79 1.00
N VAL A 124 13.20 2.47 1.79
CA VAL A 124 13.71 3.82 1.50
C VAL A 124 14.63 3.78 0.28
N GLY A 125 15.36 2.69 0.12
CA GLY A 125 16.39 2.50 -0.89
C GLY A 125 17.62 3.31 -0.50
N ASP A 126 18.80 2.72 -0.69
CA ASP A 126 20.03 3.50 -0.64
C ASP A 126 19.90 4.61 -1.68
N GLY A 127 20.07 5.87 -1.26
CA GLY A 127 20.51 6.88 -2.22
C GLY A 127 21.76 6.30 -2.84
N LEU A 128 21.71 5.92 -4.13
CA LEU A 128 22.85 5.36 -4.85
C LEU A 128 24.09 6.17 -4.48
N GLY A 129 25.08 5.52 -3.87
CA GLY A 129 26.38 6.12 -3.69
C GLY A 129 27.01 6.45 -5.04
N ALA A 130 27.88 7.47 -5.02
CA ALA A 130 28.80 7.89 -6.07
C ALA A 130 28.20 8.62 -7.29
N GLY A 131 28.19 9.95 -7.19
CA GLY A 131 28.57 10.84 -8.29
C GLY A 131 29.92 11.46 -7.94
N GLU A 132 30.85 11.38 -8.88
CA GLU A 132 32.24 11.81 -8.80
C GLU A 132 32.41 13.27 -8.38
N HIS A 133 33.39 13.54 -7.52
CA HIS A 133 34.15 14.77 -7.56
C HIS A 133 35.63 14.39 -7.67
N ASP A 134 36.03 13.96 -8.87
CA ASP A 134 37.31 14.40 -9.40
C ASP A 134 37.08 15.79 -10.01
N GLY A 135 37.80 16.77 -9.52
CA GLY A 135 37.51 18.19 -9.75
C GLY A 135 38.49 19.09 -9.04
N GLY A 136 39.74 19.01 -9.50
CA GLY A 136 40.90 19.86 -9.25
C GLY A 136 40.76 21.13 -8.41
N LEU A 137 41.69 21.28 -7.46
CA LEU A 137 42.89 22.13 -7.61
C LEU A 137 43.97 21.66 -6.62
#